data_AF-D4YRP3-F1
#
_entry.id   AF-D4YRP3-F1
#
_cell.length_a   1.000
_cell.length_b   1.000
_cell.length_c   1.000
_cell.angle_alpha   90.00
_cell.angle_beta   90.00
_cell.angle_gamma   90.00
#
_symmetry.space_group_name_H-M   'P 1'
#
loop_
_entity.id
_entity.type
_entity.pdbx_description
1 polymer ?
#
loop_
_entity_poly.entity_id
_entity_poly.type
_entity_poly.pdbx_seq_one_letter_code
_entity_poly.pdbx_strand_id
1 'polypeptide(L)' 'MQVTFGIDVSKFTSTICELISKSKNELTITNDCSGFIQLLKELSAFSKHPQIIFEATGVYSRRLQAFLKIMTMIM' A
#
# COMPACT_ATOMS: atom_id res chain seq x y z
N MET A 1 14.71 -3.99 -11.07
CA MET A 1 14.35 -4.36 -9.69
C MET A 1 12.84 -4.36 -9.62
N GLN A 2 12.23 -5.52 -9.34
CA GLN A 2 10.80 -5.63 -9.11
C GLN A 2 10.57 -5.42 -7.62
N VAL A 3 9.60 -4.57 -7.27
CA VAL A 3 9.23 -4.28 -5.89
C VAL A 3 7.78 -4.72 -5.72
N THR A 4 7.53 -5.50 -4.69
CA THR A 4 6.19 -6.01 -4.37
C THR A 4 5.79 -5.54 -2.98
N PHE A 5 4.62 -4.93 -2.89
CA PHE A 5 3.99 -4.51 -1.64
C PHE A 5 2.87 -5.49 -1.32
N GLY A 6 3.00 -6.20 -0.20
CA GLY A 6 1.92 -6.96 0.41
C GLY A 6 1.20 -6.07 1.43
N ILE A 7 -0.12 -5.94 1.34
CA ILE A 7 -0.90 -5.15 2.30
C ILE A 7 -1.97 -6.02 2.94
N ASP A 8 -1.91 -6.19 4.26
CA ASP A 8 -2.98 -6.79 5.06
C ASP A 8 -3.88 -5.67 5.60
N VAL A 9 -5.14 -5.65 5.16
CA VAL A 9 -6.10 -4.59 5.44
C VAL A 9 -7.07 -5.01 6.53
N SER A 10 -6.92 -4.38 7.69
CA SER A 10 -7.83 -4.50 8.83
C SER A 10 -8.84 -3.34 8.89
N LYS A 11 -9.71 -3.34 9.91
CA LYS A 11 -10.76 -2.31 10.05
C LYS A 11 -10.21 -0.88 10.18
N PHE A 12 -9.17 -0.69 11.00
CA PHE A 12 -8.66 0.63 11.37
C PHE A 12 -7.24 0.91 10.85
N THR A 13 -6.45 -0.14 10.65
CA THR A 13 -5.05 -0.08 10.24
C THR A 13 -4.82 -1.02 9.06
N SER A 14 -3.73 -0.81 8.34
CA SER A 14 -3.22 -1.74 7.35
C SER A 14 -1.73 -1.97 7.57
N THR A 15 -1.32 -3.23 7.50
CA THR A 15 0.09 -3.62 7.59
C THR A 15 0.62 -3.77 6.18
N ILE A 16 1.68 -3.05 5.88
CA ILE A 16 2.36 -3.05 4.59
C ILE A 16 3.68 -3.78 4.77
N CYS A 17 3.94 -4.73 3.89
CA CYS A 17 5.19 -5.46 3.78
C CYS A 17 5.80 -5.15 2.41
N GLU A 18 6.96 -4.51 2.42
CA GLU A 18 7.73 -4.22 1.21
C GLU A 18 8.73 -5.33 0.98
N LEU A 19 8.65 -5.97 -0.18
CA LEU A 19 9.60 -6.96 -0.63
C LEU A 19 10.42 -6.39 -1.79
N ILE A 20 11.68 -6.08 -1.50
CA ILE A 20 12.65 -5.58 -2.49
C ILE A 20 13.77 -6.61 -2.58
N SER A 21 13.71 -7.46 -3.61
CA SER A 21 14.69 -8.54 -3.82
C SER A 21 14.78 -9.50 -2.61
N LYS A 22 15.61 -9.19 -1.61
CA LYS A 22 15.81 -9.97 -0.36
C LYS A 22 15.59 -9.19 0.93
N SER A 23 15.33 -7.88 0.86
CA SER A 23 14.99 -7.09 2.05
C SER A 23 13.49 -7.04 2.24
N LYS A 24 13.06 -7.29 3.48
CA LYS A 24 11.68 -7.18 3.93
C LYS A 24 11.59 -6.01 4.91
N ASN A 25 10.80 -5.01 4.59
CA ASN A 25 10.44 -3.94 5.53
C ASN A 25 8.95 -4.04 5.83
N GLU A 26 8.58 -3.83 7.09
CA GLU A 26 7.18 -3.81 7.51
C GLU A 26 6.84 -2.45 8.11
N LEU A 27 5.68 -1.93 7.73
CA LEU A 27 5.13 -0.66 8.19
C LEU A 27 3.65 -0.85 8.49
N THR A 28 3.16 -0.31 9.60
CA THR A 28 1.72 -0.23 9.87
C THR A 28 1.24 1.20 9.66
N ILE A 29 0.18 1.36 8.87
CA ILE A 29 -0.49 2.64 8.62
C ILE A 29 -1.92 2.63 9.15
N THR A 30 -2.49 3.82 9.35
CA THR A 30 -3.92 4.01 9.62
C THR A 30 -4.73 4.06 8.33
N ASN A 31 -5.97 3.57 8.36
CA ASN A 31 -6.88 3.56 7.19
C ASN A 31 -7.64 4.90 7.05
N ASP A 32 -6.88 5.99 7.14
CA ASP A 32 -7.30 7.38 7.01
C ASP A 32 -6.37 8.15 6.07
N CYS A 33 -6.64 9.45 5.87
CA CYS A 33 -5.85 10.27 4.97
C CYS A 33 -4.37 10.33 5.37
N SER A 34 -4.07 10.35 6.67
CA SER A 34 -2.70 10.42 7.19
C SER A 34 -1.90 9.18 6.78
N GLY A 35 -2.45 7.99 7.03
CA GLY A 35 -1.79 6.73 6.67
C GLY A 35 -1.69 6.54 5.16
N PHE A 36 -2.67 6.98 4.38
CA PHE A 36 -2.58 6.91 2.92
C PHE A 36 -1.58 7.89 2.30
N ILE A 37 -1.39 9.08 2.90
CA ILE A 37 -0.30 9.99 2.49
C ILE A 37 1.06 9.34 2.77
N GLN A 38 1.20 8.63 3.89
CA GLN A 38 2.42 7.89 4.18
C GLN A 38 2.65 6.77 3.15
N LEU A 39 1.63 5.98 2.83
CA LEU A 39 1.71 4.97 1.77
C LEU A 39 2.09 5.57 0.41
N LEU A 40 1.55 6.73 0.05
CA LEU A 40 1.92 7.42 -1.18
C LEU A 40 3.41 7.76 -1.22
N LYS A 41 3.96 8.23 -0.10
CA LYS A 41 5.40 8.55 0.01
C LYS A 41 6.25 7.31 -0.21
N GLU A 42 5.92 6.20 0.45
CA GLU A 42 6.65 4.94 0.25
C GLU A 42 6.56 4.48 -1.20
N LEU A 43 5.37 4.45 -1.80
CA LEU A 43 5.20 4.06 -3.21
C LEU A 43 5.95 4.98 -4.17
N SER A 44 5.99 6.29 -3.89
CA SER A 44 6.69 7.28 -4.72
C SER A 44 8.22 7.20 -4.64
N ALA A 45 8.76 6.59 -3.57
CA ALA A 45 10.20 6.37 -3.44
C ALA A 45 10.72 5.37 -4.50
N PHE A 46 9.84 4.60 -5.12
CA PHE A 46 10.18 3.63 -6.14
C PHE A 46 9.98 4.20 -7.55
N SER A 47 11.07 4.30 -8.31
CA SER A 47 11.09 4.81 -9.68
C SER A 47 10.44 3.89 -10.73
N LYS A 48 10.11 2.66 -10.36
CA LYS A 48 9.35 1.71 -11.20
C LYS A 48 8.04 1.38 -10.51
N HIS A 49 6.96 1.29 -11.29
CA HIS A 49 5.63 0.91 -10.80
C HIS A 49 5.71 -0.35 -9.93
N PRO A 50 5.55 -0.21 -8.59
CA PRO A 50 5.57 -1.36 -7.71
C PRO A 50 4.32 -2.21 -7.92
N GLN A 51 4.45 -3.53 -7.78
CA GLN A 51 3.28 -4.40 -7.74
C GLN A 51 2.67 -4.35 -6.35
N ILE A 52 1.35 -4.13 -6.27
CA ILE A 52 0.63 -4.06 -5.00
C ILE A 52 -0.33 -5.24 -4.95
N ILE A 53 -0.20 -6.05 -3.91
CA ILE A 53 -1.05 -7.19 -3.60
C ILE A 53 -1.62 -6.93 -2.21
N PHE A 54 -2.94 -7.04 -2.05
CA PHE A 54 -3.56 -6.82 -0.75
C PHE A 54 -4.63 -7.86 -0.44
N GLU A 55 -4.73 -8.21 0.84
CA GLU A 55 -5.79 -9.02 1.41
C GLU A 55 -6.65 -8.14 2.32
N ALA A 56 -7.97 -8.33 2.29
CA ALA A 56 -8.89 -7.58 3.13
C ALA A 56 -10.11 -8.43 3.46
N THR A 57 -10.59 -8.31 4.71
CA THR A 57 -11.86 -8.94 5.10
C THR A 57 -13.03 -8.00 4.82
N GLY A 58 -13.96 -8.43 3.97
CA GLY A 58 -15.22 -7.72 3.71
C GLY A 58 -15.03 -6.36 3.03
N VAL A 59 -15.58 -5.30 3.62
CA VAL A 59 -15.65 -3.96 2.99
C VAL A 59 -14.44 -3.06 3.25
N TYR A 60 -13.47 -3.52 4.05
CA TYR A 60 -12.35 -2.68 4.48
C TYR A 60 -11.37 -2.34 3.35
N SER A 61 -11.34 -3.11 2.26
CA SER A 61 -10.54 -2.79 1.06
C SER A 61 -11.00 -1.54 0.33
N ARG A 62 -12.26 -1.11 0.48
CA ARG A 62 -12.88 -0.08 -0.38
C ARG A 62 -12.11 1.24 -0.35
N ARG A 63 -11.64 1.65 0.83
CA ARG A 63 -10.88 2.90 0.99
C ARG A 63 -9.52 2.82 0.32
N LEU A 64 -8.80 1.72 0.55
CA LEU A 64 -7.50 1.46 -0.08
C LEU A 64 -7.63 1.35 -1.61
N GLN A 65 -8.64 0.63 -2.11
CA GLN A 65 -8.91 0.51 -3.55
C GLN A 65 -9.24 1.86 -4.19
N ALA A 66 -10.06 2.68 -3.54
CA ALA A 66 -10.36 4.03 -4.03
C ALA A 66 -9.09 4.89 -4.10
N PHE A 67 -8.26 4.85 -3.05
CA PHE A 67 -6.97 5.55 -3.02
C PHE A 67 -6.04 5.09 -4.14
N LEU A 68 -5.82 3.77 -4.28
CA LEU A 68 -4.95 3.20 -5.32
C LEU A 68 -5.43 3.52 -6.73
N LYS A 69 -6.75 3.52 -6.96
CA LYS A 69 -7.36 3.88 -8.25
C LYS A 69 -7.13 5.35 -8.61
N ILE A 70 -7.27 6.25 -7.62
CA ILE A 70 -6.98 7.68 -7.84
C ILE A 70 -5.50 7.87 -8.14
N MET A 71 -4.61 7.20 -7.39
CA MET A 71 -3.17 7.28 -7.61
C MET A 71 -2.77 6.80 -9.02
N THR A 72 -3.32 5.68 -9.50
CA THR A 72 -3.04 5.17 -10.86
C THR A 72 -3.59 6.06 -11.97
N MET A 73 -4.52 6.98 -11.69
CA MET A 73 -4.97 7.97 -12.66
C MET A 73 -4.08 9.22 -12.73
N ILE A 74 -3.17 9.40 -11.77
CA ILE A 74 -2.30 10.59 -11.65
C ILE A 74 -0.86 10.28 -12.11
N MET A 75 -0.46 9.00 -12.13
CA MET A 75 0.82 8.51 -12.66
C MET A 75 0.73 8.15 -14.14
#